data_AF-A0A957M4R8-F1
#
_entry.id   AF-A0A957M4R8-F1
#
_cell.length_a   1.000
_cell.length_b   1.000
_cell.length_c   1.000
_cell.angle_alpha   90.00
_cell.angle_beta   90.00
_cell.angle_gamma   90.00
#
_symmetry.space_group_name_H-M   'P 1'
#
loop_
_entity.id
_entity.type
_entity.pdbx_description
1 polymer ?
#
loop_
_entity_poly.entity_id
_entity_poly.type
_entity_poly.pdbx_seq_one_letter_code
_entity_poly.pdbx_strand_id
1 'polypeptide(L)'
;IRGTDAVDFYVAFDNNAVGAAQAQYLVDAATGAGNPLYLYAGATFDNNAFQFFEGAWSVLQPKIADGTFVVENSSAAADFQGHATLTSGEMAEILDQITTNWDLYDAESMALADLESAPPDGKDKVFVLAPNDGIARTIAKVFADDPNVTSYVITGQDGDRESIQFIIDGMQSMTVLKDVRKLAAMAVGAASAFVDGQAPPTTATFNNGVIDVPANPAAVTVVDRTNVKDAIIDSGYYPAGDFTGLD
;
A
#
# COMPACT_ATOMS: atom_id res chain seq x y z
N ILE A 1 -14.01 -0.73 -16.91
CA ILE A 1 -15.13 -0.51 -15.96
C ILE A 1 -15.65 0.94 -15.96
N ARG A 2 -14.81 1.96 -16.21
CA ARG A 2 -15.21 3.37 -16.18
C ARG A 2 -16.00 3.81 -17.43
N GLY A 3 -16.83 4.83 -17.28
CA GLY A 3 -17.48 5.52 -18.40
C GLY A 3 -18.59 4.75 -19.11
N THR A 4 -19.22 3.78 -18.44
CA THR A 4 -20.31 2.95 -19.00
C THR A 4 -21.29 2.51 -17.93
N ASP A 5 -22.55 2.29 -18.29
CA ASP A 5 -23.59 1.67 -17.46
C ASP A 5 -23.65 0.14 -17.62
N ALA A 6 -22.85 -0.44 -18.52
CA ALA A 6 -22.80 -1.88 -18.80
C ALA A 6 -21.92 -2.65 -17.80
N VAL A 7 -22.14 -2.45 -16.50
CA VAL A 7 -21.42 -3.12 -15.41
C VAL A 7 -22.41 -3.58 -14.35
N ASP A 8 -22.63 -4.89 -14.27
CA ASP A 8 -23.64 -5.47 -13.36
C ASP A 8 -23.14 -5.61 -11.92
N PHE A 9 -21.84 -5.88 -11.73
CA PHE A 9 -21.26 -6.13 -10.41
C PHE A 9 -19.73 -5.93 -10.41
N TYR A 10 -19.16 -5.48 -9.30
CA TYR A 10 -17.72 -5.29 -9.13
C TYR A 10 -17.17 -6.12 -7.96
N VAL A 11 -16.27 -7.05 -8.28
CA VAL A 11 -15.51 -7.85 -7.30
C VAL A 11 -14.07 -7.35 -7.29
N ALA A 12 -13.68 -6.73 -6.18
CA ALA A 12 -12.34 -6.19 -5.98
C ALA A 12 -11.95 -6.26 -4.50
N PHE A 13 -10.70 -5.94 -4.19
CA PHE A 13 -10.32 -5.57 -2.84
C PHE A 13 -10.70 -4.11 -2.59
N ASP A 14 -10.85 -3.75 -1.31
CA ASP A 14 -10.98 -2.35 -0.94
C ASP A 14 -9.60 -1.69 -0.98
N ASN A 15 -9.32 -0.97 -2.08
CA ASN A 15 -8.04 -0.31 -2.30
C ASN A 15 -7.77 0.79 -1.26
N ASN A 16 -8.80 1.51 -0.79
CA ASN A 16 -8.61 2.51 0.26
C ASN A 16 -8.23 1.82 1.58
N ALA A 17 -8.81 0.65 1.87
CA ALA A 17 -8.42 -0.15 3.04
C ALA A 17 -6.98 -0.68 2.95
N VAL A 18 -6.47 -1.00 1.75
CA VAL A 18 -5.05 -1.38 1.57
C VAL A 18 -4.14 -0.23 1.97
N GLY A 19 -4.38 0.96 1.40
CA GLY A 19 -3.60 2.16 1.72
C GLY A 19 -3.65 2.53 3.20
N ALA A 20 -4.85 2.50 3.79
CA ALA A 20 -5.03 2.77 5.20
C ALA A 20 -4.29 1.75 6.09
N ALA A 21 -4.27 0.47 5.71
CA ALA A 21 -3.54 -0.57 6.44
C ALA A 21 -2.01 -0.38 6.36
N GLN A 22 -1.49 0.02 5.20
CA GLN A 22 -0.07 0.37 5.04
C GLN A 22 0.30 1.54 5.96
N ALA A 23 -0.46 2.64 5.88
CA ALA A 23 -0.24 3.81 6.71
C ALA A 23 -0.36 3.52 8.21
N GLN A 24 -1.39 2.77 8.62
CA GLN A 24 -1.61 2.44 10.03
C GLN A 24 -0.42 1.66 10.61
N TYR A 25 0.17 0.75 9.83
CA TYR A 25 1.36 0.02 10.26
C TYR A 25 2.55 0.96 10.55
N LEU A 26 2.75 2.00 9.73
CA LEU A 26 3.77 3.02 9.98
C LEU A 26 3.45 3.81 11.26
N VAL A 27 2.20 4.23 11.45
CA VAL A 27 1.73 4.95 12.64
C VAL A 27 1.97 4.14 13.91
N ASP A 28 1.64 2.85 13.89
CA ASP A 28 1.77 1.97 15.05
C ASP A 28 3.24 1.69 15.44
N ALA A 29 4.15 1.76 14.46
CA ALA A 29 5.59 1.59 14.68
C ALA A 29 6.32 2.90 15.06
N ALA A 30 5.64 4.04 14.91
CA ALA A 30 6.18 5.36 15.22
C ALA A 30 6.01 5.72 16.69
N THR A 31 7.00 6.42 17.23
CA THR A 31 6.98 6.91 18.61
C THR A 31 7.53 8.33 18.64
N GLY A 32 6.95 9.19 19.46
CA GLY A 32 7.38 10.58 19.55
C GLY A 32 7.03 11.39 18.29
N ALA A 33 7.84 12.41 18.00
CA ALA A 33 7.64 13.37 16.93
C ALA A 33 8.92 13.49 16.07
N GLY A 34 8.78 14.02 14.85
CA GLY A 34 9.90 14.23 13.95
C GLY A 34 10.39 12.96 13.25
N ASN A 35 9.54 11.94 13.11
CA ASN A 35 9.91 10.71 12.42
C ASN A 35 10.00 10.97 10.89
N PRO A 36 11.15 10.73 10.23
CA PRO A 36 11.27 10.93 8.79
C PRO A 36 10.37 9.98 8.01
N LEU A 37 9.52 10.52 7.14
CA LEU A 37 8.54 9.81 6.35
C LEU A 37 8.84 10.00 4.86
N TYR A 38 9.06 8.89 4.17
CA TYR A 38 9.21 8.81 2.72
C TYR A 38 7.95 8.21 2.12
N LEU A 39 7.38 8.91 1.14
CA LEU A 39 6.16 8.52 0.47
C LEU A 39 6.50 8.04 -0.94
N TYR A 40 5.94 6.89 -1.34
CA TYR A 40 6.01 6.39 -2.70
C TYR A 40 4.62 5.94 -3.15
N ALA A 41 4.28 6.22 -4.41
CA ALA A 41 3.01 5.86 -5.00
C ALA A 41 3.21 5.02 -6.27
N GLY A 42 2.11 4.41 -6.71
CA GLY A 42 2.03 3.75 -8.01
C GLY A 42 1.93 4.73 -9.17
N ALA A 43 1.71 4.19 -10.37
CA ALA A 43 1.61 4.99 -11.59
C ALA A 43 0.41 5.97 -11.60
N THR A 44 0.62 7.19 -12.10
CA THR A 44 -0.44 8.22 -12.22
C THR A 44 -1.49 7.93 -13.28
N PHE A 45 -1.27 6.94 -14.15
CA PHE A 45 -2.26 6.43 -15.09
C PHE A 45 -3.08 5.25 -14.52
N ASP A 46 -2.76 4.78 -13.31
CA ASP A 46 -3.48 3.71 -12.61
C ASP A 46 -4.40 4.30 -11.53
N ASN A 47 -5.71 4.06 -11.65
CA ASN A 47 -6.67 4.53 -10.66
C ASN A 47 -6.44 3.92 -9.26
N ASN A 48 -5.94 2.69 -9.18
CA ASN A 48 -5.71 2.05 -7.89
C ASN A 48 -4.63 2.80 -7.10
N ALA A 49 -3.62 3.37 -7.77
CA ALA A 49 -2.58 4.17 -7.11
C ALA A 49 -3.17 5.36 -6.34
N PHE A 50 -4.15 6.06 -6.92
CA PHE A 50 -4.87 7.15 -6.24
C PHE A 50 -5.64 6.65 -5.03
N GLN A 51 -6.32 5.50 -5.14
CA GLN A 51 -7.09 4.92 -4.02
C GLN A 51 -6.19 4.43 -2.88
N PHE A 52 -5.09 3.76 -3.19
CA PHE A 52 -4.09 3.38 -2.18
C PHE A 52 -3.55 4.62 -1.48
N PHE A 53 -3.17 5.65 -2.23
CA PHE A 53 -2.65 6.88 -1.63
C PHE A 53 -3.72 7.63 -0.83
N GLU A 54 -4.96 7.71 -1.30
CA GLU A 54 -6.10 8.30 -0.57
C GLU A 54 -6.30 7.60 0.79
N GLY A 55 -6.33 6.26 0.77
CA GLY A 55 -6.41 5.45 1.98
C GLY A 55 -5.27 5.72 2.95
N ALA A 56 -4.03 5.74 2.45
CA ALA A 56 -2.85 6.02 3.27
C ALA A 56 -2.86 7.45 3.84
N TRP A 57 -3.22 8.43 3.01
CA TRP A 57 -3.31 9.84 3.40
C TRP A 57 -4.33 10.05 4.51
N SER A 58 -5.48 9.36 4.47
CA SER A 58 -6.50 9.45 5.51
C SER A 58 -6.00 9.08 6.93
N VAL A 59 -4.92 8.30 7.00
CA VAL A 59 -4.28 7.86 8.25
C VAL A 59 -3.00 8.65 8.56
N LEU A 60 -2.17 8.91 7.55
CA LEU A 60 -0.91 9.64 7.71
C LEU A 60 -1.11 11.13 7.90
N GLN A 61 -2.07 11.76 7.24
CA GLN A 61 -2.23 13.21 7.27
C GLN A 61 -2.38 13.78 8.68
N PRO A 62 -3.23 13.23 9.58
CA PRO A 62 -3.31 13.71 10.95
C PRO A 62 -1.97 13.59 11.70
N LYS A 63 -1.14 12.62 11.33
CA LYS A 63 0.18 12.34 11.94
C LYS A 63 1.31 13.17 11.34
N ILE A 64 1.14 13.66 10.13
CA ILE A 64 2.00 14.70 9.57
C ILE A 64 1.63 16.04 10.24
N ALA A 65 0.34 16.35 10.32
CA ALA A 65 -0.16 17.60 10.90
C ALA A 65 0.17 17.77 12.40
N ASP A 66 0.18 16.69 13.19
CA ASP A 66 0.54 16.73 14.61
C ASP A 66 2.07 16.67 14.87
N GLY A 67 2.87 16.57 13.81
CA GLY A 67 4.33 16.50 13.87
C GLY A 67 4.88 15.12 14.24
N THR A 68 4.05 14.08 14.33
CA THR A 68 4.54 12.69 14.48
C THR A 68 5.50 12.33 13.35
N PHE A 69 5.12 12.66 12.11
CA PHE A 69 5.92 12.46 10.89
C PHE A 69 6.33 13.78 10.23
N VAL A 70 7.50 13.76 9.59
CA VAL A 70 7.99 14.83 8.70
C VAL A 70 8.20 14.23 7.32
N VAL A 71 7.58 14.81 6.29
CA VAL A 71 7.71 14.29 4.92
C VAL A 71 9.02 14.77 4.31
N GLU A 72 9.87 13.83 3.89
CA GLU A 72 11.23 14.13 3.41
C GLU A 72 11.35 14.23 1.88
N ASN A 73 10.44 13.60 1.13
CA ASN A 73 10.57 13.45 -0.32
C ASN A 73 9.40 14.01 -1.15
N SER A 74 8.52 14.80 -0.54
CA SER A 74 7.46 15.49 -1.27
C SER A 74 7.13 16.84 -0.64
N SER A 75 7.52 17.91 -1.33
CA SER A 75 7.16 19.27 -0.94
C SER A 75 5.66 19.50 -1.04
N ALA A 76 4.99 18.90 -2.05
CA ALA A 76 3.56 19.02 -2.22
C ALA A 76 2.81 18.39 -1.04
N ALA A 77 3.21 17.20 -0.59
CA ALA A 77 2.61 16.57 0.58
C ALA A 77 2.84 17.40 1.86
N ALA A 78 4.03 18.00 2.01
CA ALA A 78 4.32 18.90 3.12
C ALA A 78 3.46 20.19 3.07
N ASP A 79 3.24 20.76 1.88
CA ASP A 79 2.39 21.94 1.69
C ASP A 79 0.91 21.62 2.00
N PHE A 80 0.46 20.41 1.67
CA PHE A 80 -0.91 19.93 1.94
C PHE A 80 -1.09 19.26 3.30
N GLN A 81 -0.11 19.33 4.21
CA GLN A 81 -0.21 18.70 5.53
C GLN A 81 -1.42 19.17 6.37
N GLY A 82 -2.01 20.33 6.07
CA GLY A 82 -3.23 20.82 6.72
C GLY A 82 -4.55 20.31 6.10
N HIS A 83 -4.47 19.56 4.99
CA HIS A 83 -5.62 19.17 4.17
C HIS A 83 -5.98 17.70 4.42
N ALA A 84 -6.90 17.46 5.36
CA ALA A 84 -7.35 16.10 5.71
C ALA A 84 -7.99 15.32 4.55
N THR A 85 -8.56 16.02 3.57
CA THR A 85 -9.08 15.44 2.34
C THR A 85 -8.49 16.22 1.17
N LEU A 86 -7.81 15.50 0.27
CA LEU A 86 -7.21 16.08 -0.92
C LEU A 86 -8.26 16.16 -2.04
N THR A 87 -8.24 17.24 -2.78
CA THR A 87 -8.85 17.30 -4.11
C THR A 87 -8.06 16.41 -5.07
N SER A 88 -8.67 16.04 -6.20
CA SER A 88 -7.98 15.25 -7.23
C SER A 88 -6.73 15.96 -7.79
N GLY A 89 -6.73 17.30 -7.81
CA GLY A 89 -5.57 18.09 -8.26
C GLY A 89 -4.42 18.05 -7.26
N GLU A 90 -4.70 18.27 -5.99
CA GLU A 90 -3.67 18.20 -4.92
C GLU A 90 -3.09 16.78 -4.81
N MET A 91 -3.94 15.75 -4.94
CA MET A 91 -3.47 14.37 -4.95
C MET A 91 -2.56 14.07 -6.15
N ALA A 92 -2.92 14.55 -7.35
CA ALA A 92 -2.06 14.41 -8.53
C ALA A 92 -0.71 15.13 -8.35
N GLU A 93 -0.71 16.33 -7.76
CA GLU A 93 0.52 17.08 -7.49
C GLU A 93 1.46 16.34 -6.54
N ILE A 94 0.92 15.68 -5.51
CA ILE A 94 1.72 14.81 -4.64
C ILE A 94 2.23 13.60 -5.43
N LEU A 95 1.34 12.86 -6.10
CA LEU A 95 1.68 11.64 -6.83
C LEU A 95 2.74 11.88 -7.91
N ASP A 96 2.73 13.02 -8.59
CA ASP A 96 3.73 13.38 -9.60
C ASP A 96 5.16 13.48 -9.01
N GLN A 97 5.30 13.76 -7.71
CA GLN A 97 6.60 13.80 -7.02
C GLN A 97 7.05 12.42 -6.53
N ILE A 98 6.11 11.51 -6.25
CA ILE A 98 6.38 10.24 -5.55
C ILE A 98 6.03 8.98 -6.36
N THR A 99 5.61 9.13 -7.61
CA THR A 99 5.21 8.02 -8.48
C THR A 99 6.41 7.19 -8.90
N THR A 100 6.37 5.91 -8.57
CA THR A 100 7.35 4.92 -9.03
C THR A 100 6.98 4.31 -10.37
N ASN A 101 5.83 4.69 -10.96
CA ASN A 101 5.26 4.09 -12.18
C ASN A 101 5.07 2.57 -12.13
N TRP A 102 5.09 1.97 -10.93
CA TRP A 102 5.18 0.52 -10.73
C TRP A 102 6.44 -0.10 -11.36
N ASP A 103 7.48 0.71 -11.57
CA ASP A 103 8.74 0.32 -12.20
C ASP A 103 9.86 0.28 -11.16
N LEU A 104 10.66 -0.79 -11.21
CA LEU A 104 11.71 -1.02 -10.22
C LEU A 104 12.91 -0.08 -10.43
N TYR A 105 13.20 0.32 -11.66
CA TYR A 105 14.29 1.25 -11.94
C TYR A 105 13.92 2.66 -11.48
N ASP A 106 12.67 3.09 -11.75
CA ASP A 106 12.16 4.37 -11.25
C ASP A 106 12.20 4.40 -9.71
N ALA A 107 11.74 3.34 -9.04
CA ALA A 107 11.79 3.24 -7.57
C ALA A 107 13.22 3.32 -7.00
N GLU A 108 14.18 2.60 -7.60
CA GLU A 108 15.58 2.64 -7.17
C GLU A 108 16.18 4.04 -7.36
N SER A 109 15.97 4.63 -8.54
CA SER A 109 16.47 5.97 -8.87
C SER A 109 15.91 7.04 -7.96
N MET A 110 14.61 6.96 -7.64
CA MET A 110 13.96 7.91 -6.72
C MET A 110 14.48 7.75 -5.30
N ALA A 111 14.53 6.52 -4.77
CA ALA A 111 15.03 6.28 -3.41
C ALA A 111 16.46 6.80 -3.20
N LEU A 112 17.33 6.63 -4.21
CA LEU A 112 18.69 7.18 -4.17
C LEU A 112 18.68 8.71 -4.13
N ALA A 113 17.90 9.36 -4.99
CA ALA A 113 17.80 10.82 -5.05
C ALA A 113 17.16 11.42 -3.78
N ASP A 114 16.15 10.75 -3.22
CA ASP A 114 15.46 11.15 -2.01
C ASP A 114 16.41 11.08 -0.80
N LEU A 115 17.21 10.02 -0.68
CA LEU A 115 18.24 9.94 0.37
C LEU A 115 19.37 10.95 0.14
N GLU A 116 19.77 11.24 -1.10
CA GLU A 116 20.79 12.25 -1.38
C GLU A 116 20.33 13.67 -0.99
N SER A 117 19.05 13.97 -1.21
CA SER A 117 18.46 15.29 -0.94
C SER A 117 17.99 15.48 0.50
N ALA A 118 17.77 14.38 1.24
CA ALA A 118 17.30 14.42 2.61
C ALA A 118 18.27 15.18 3.55
N PRO A 119 17.74 15.98 4.49
CA PRO A 119 18.56 16.64 5.48
C PRO A 119 19.19 15.61 6.45
N PRO A 120 20.23 15.98 7.21
CA PRO A 120 20.90 15.05 8.13
C PRO A 120 19.96 14.41 9.17
N ASP A 121 18.93 15.13 9.61
CA ASP A 121 17.89 14.68 10.54
C ASP A 121 16.69 14.00 9.84
N GLY A 122 16.65 14.00 8.51
CA GLY A 122 15.72 13.22 7.69
C GLY A 122 16.14 11.75 7.51
N LYS A 123 17.20 11.33 8.19
CA LYS A 123 17.71 9.94 8.20
C LYS A 123 17.69 9.38 9.64
N ASP A 124 18.42 8.30 9.91
CA ASP A 124 18.36 7.46 11.12
C ASP A 124 17.24 6.40 11.05
N LYS A 125 16.21 6.48 11.89
CA LYS A 125 15.04 5.57 11.82
C LYS A 125 13.98 6.18 10.93
N VAL A 126 13.79 5.61 9.73
CA VAL A 126 12.90 6.16 8.71
C VAL A 126 11.65 5.30 8.48
N PHE A 127 10.57 5.93 8.02
CA PHE A 127 9.29 5.30 7.75
C PHE A 127 8.96 5.46 6.27
N VAL A 128 8.63 4.35 5.60
CA VAL A 128 8.52 4.30 4.15
C VAL A 128 7.17 3.73 3.75
N LEU A 129 6.33 4.59 3.17
CA LEU A 129 5.10 4.16 2.50
C LEU A 129 5.47 3.68 1.09
N ALA A 130 5.69 2.37 0.91
CA ALA A 130 5.91 1.78 -0.40
C ALA A 130 4.61 1.12 -0.91
N PRO A 131 4.23 1.37 -2.18
CA PRO A 131 2.87 1.14 -2.63
C PRO A 131 2.57 -0.34 -2.93
N ASN A 132 3.59 -1.16 -3.24
CA ASN A 132 3.50 -2.61 -3.35
C ASN A 132 4.83 -3.32 -3.05
N ASP A 133 4.80 -4.64 -3.06
CA ASP A 133 5.90 -5.51 -2.66
C ASP A 133 7.16 -5.37 -3.53
N GLY A 134 7.01 -5.37 -4.87
CA GLY A 134 8.16 -5.20 -5.76
C GLY A 134 8.92 -3.90 -5.52
N ILE A 135 8.18 -2.79 -5.40
CA ILE A 135 8.73 -1.46 -5.13
C ILE A 135 9.32 -1.40 -3.72
N ALA A 136 8.63 -1.98 -2.72
CA ALA A 136 9.11 -2.06 -1.35
C ALA A 136 10.46 -2.75 -1.24
N ARG A 137 10.64 -3.91 -1.89
CA ARG A 137 11.93 -4.63 -1.88
C ARG A 137 13.06 -3.82 -2.51
N THR A 138 12.77 -3.07 -3.57
CA THR A 138 13.78 -2.22 -4.22
C THR A 138 14.19 -1.09 -3.29
N ILE A 139 13.24 -0.35 -2.74
CA ILE A 139 13.50 0.79 -1.85
C ILE A 139 14.19 0.32 -0.56
N ALA A 140 13.75 -0.80 0.02
CA ALA A 140 14.35 -1.38 1.22
C ALA A 140 15.85 -1.64 1.07
N LYS A 141 16.30 -2.11 -0.10
CA LYS A 141 17.73 -2.35 -0.37
C LYS A 141 18.50 -1.03 -0.40
N VAL A 142 17.99 -0.03 -1.12
CA VAL A 142 18.60 1.30 -1.19
C VAL A 142 18.74 1.92 0.21
N PHE A 143 17.67 1.84 1.01
CA PHE A 143 17.65 2.36 2.37
C PHE A 143 18.56 1.56 3.31
N ALA A 144 18.67 0.24 3.15
CA ALA A 144 19.59 -0.59 3.94
C ALA A 144 21.08 -0.30 3.63
N ASP A 145 21.38 0.15 2.42
CA ASP A 145 22.75 0.43 1.97
C ASP A 145 23.23 1.85 2.37
N ASP A 146 22.33 2.77 2.74
CA ASP A 146 22.73 4.11 3.22
C ASP A 146 23.22 4.03 4.68
N PRO A 147 24.48 4.38 4.96
CA PRO A 147 25.06 4.28 6.32
C PRO A 147 24.41 5.22 7.35
N ASN A 148 23.62 6.20 6.91
CA ASN A 148 22.91 7.11 7.79
C ASN A 148 21.48 6.64 8.10
N VAL A 149 20.99 5.59 7.44
CA VAL A 149 19.72 4.93 7.79
C VAL A 149 20.04 3.77 8.72
N THR A 150 19.74 3.91 10.01
CA THR A 150 20.05 2.88 11.02
C THR A 150 18.99 1.80 11.09
N SER A 151 17.75 2.15 10.74
CA SER A 151 16.63 1.22 10.62
C SER A 151 15.51 1.83 9.78
N TYR A 152 14.64 0.99 9.23
CA TYR A 152 13.46 1.46 8.50
C TYR A 152 12.22 0.63 8.85
N VAL A 153 11.05 1.26 8.72
CA VAL A 153 9.75 0.58 8.68
C VAL A 153 9.18 0.78 7.28
N ILE A 154 9.03 -0.29 6.51
CA ILE A 154 8.61 -0.23 5.10
C ILE A 154 7.40 -1.13 4.84
N THR A 155 6.42 -0.57 4.13
CA THR A 155 5.15 -1.21 3.79
C THR A 155 5.19 -1.87 2.41
N GLY A 156 4.15 -2.61 2.07
CA GLY A 156 3.98 -3.25 0.77
C GLY A 156 2.57 -3.78 0.59
N GLN A 157 2.29 -4.42 -0.53
CA GLN A 157 1.04 -5.16 -0.77
C GLN A 157 1.30 -6.23 -1.82
N ASP A 158 0.37 -7.19 -1.90
CA ASP A 158 0.26 -8.32 -2.82
C ASP A 158 0.58 -9.67 -2.15
N GLY A 159 1.51 -9.71 -1.20
CA GLY A 159 1.98 -10.98 -0.65
C GLY A 159 2.83 -11.74 -1.66
N ASP A 160 3.71 -11.04 -2.36
CA ASP A 160 4.69 -11.63 -3.26
C ASP A 160 5.57 -12.61 -2.48
N ARG A 161 5.89 -13.75 -3.08
CA ARG A 161 6.72 -14.78 -2.45
C ARG A 161 8.06 -14.20 -1.97
N GLU A 162 8.72 -13.40 -2.79
CA GLU A 162 9.99 -12.76 -2.44
C GLU A 162 9.82 -11.75 -1.30
N SER A 163 8.69 -11.04 -1.22
CA SER A 163 8.42 -10.12 -0.10
C SER A 163 8.06 -10.85 1.18
N ILE A 164 7.38 -12.00 1.11
CA ILE A 164 7.20 -12.86 2.28
C ILE A 164 8.56 -13.32 2.82
N GLN A 165 9.50 -13.71 1.96
CA GLN A 165 10.87 -14.02 2.40
C GLN A 165 11.57 -12.79 2.99
N PHE A 166 11.45 -11.60 2.38
CA PHE A 166 11.99 -10.36 2.95
C PHE A 166 11.41 -10.04 4.32
N ILE A 167 10.10 -10.29 4.53
CA ILE A 167 9.46 -10.12 5.83
C ILE A 167 10.08 -11.07 6.84
N ILE A 168 10.21 -12.36 6.51
CA ILE A 168 10.83 -13.37 7.39
C ILE A 168 12.26 -12.95 7.78
N ASP A 169 13.04 -12.46 6.80
CA ASP A 169 14.42 -12.02 6.99
C ASP A 169 14.55 -10.64 7.66
N GLY A 170 13.44 -9.92 7.87
CA GLY A 170 13.41 -8.58 8.47
C GLY A 170 13.85 -7.45 7.52
N MET A 171 13.88 -7.70 6.21
CA MET A 171 14.23 -6.74 5.16
C MET A 171 13.01 -5.96 4.61
N GLN A 172 11.78 -6.41 4.89
CA GLN A 172 10.55 -5.68 4.63
C GLN A 172 9.66 -5.80 5.88
N SER A 173 8.99 -4.72 6.30
CA SER A 173 8.31 -4.74 7.60
C SER A 173 6.94 -5.41 7.53
N MET A 174 6.20 -5.16 6.45
CA MET A 174 4.87 -5.74 6.24
C MET A 174 4.50 -5.82 4.77
N THR A 175 3.47 -6.61 4.47
CA THR A 175 2.72 -6.55 3.22
C THR A 175 1.22 -6.65 3.52
N VAL A 176 0.39 -6.00 2.70
CA VAL A 176 -1.06 -6.24 2.70
C VAL A 176 -1.37 -7.41 1.76
N LEU A 177 -1.68 -8.57 2.34
CA LEU A 177 -2.14 -9.75 1.61
C LEU A 177 -3.56 -9.52 1.07
N LYS A 178 -3.64 -9.58 -0.26
CA LYS A 178 -4.87 -9.63 -1.04
C LYS A 178 -5.08 -11.08 -1.49
N ASP A 179 -5.75 -11.89 -0.66
CA ASP A 179 -5.93 -13.33 -0.94
C ASP A 179 -6.78 -13.55 -2.20
N VAL A 180 -6.12 -13.73 -3.34
CA VAL A 180 -6.75 -13.88 -4.65
C VAL A 180 -7.64 -15.12 -4.74
N ARG A 181 -7.46 -16.12 -3.87
CA ARG A 181 -8.34 -17.29 -3.79
C ARG A 181 -9.73 -16.88 -3.30
N LYS A 182 -9.80 -15.97 -2.32
CA LYS A 182 -11.07 -15.39 -1.84
C LYS A 182 -11.73 -14.55 -2.93
N LEU A 183 -10.96 -13.72 -3.63
CA LEU A 183 -11.48 -12.91 -4.73
C LEU A 183 -12.08 -13.78 -5.85
N ALA A 184 -11.37 -14.84 -6.24
CA ALA A 184 -11.84 -15.81 -7.23
C ALA A 184 -13.11 -16.52 -6.78
N ALA A 185 -13.17 -16.99 -5.53
CA ALA A 185 -14.38 -17.61 -4.97
C ALA A 185 -15.58 -16.65 -4.96
N MET A 186 -15.36 -15.37 -4.63
CA MET A 186 -16.39 -14.34 -4.67
C MET A 186 -16.87 -14.07 -6.10
N ALA A 187 -15.96 -14.02 -7.08
CA ALA A 187 -16.31 -13.83 -8.49
C ALA A 187 -17.12 -15.01 -9.04
N VAL A 188 -16.73 -16.25 -8.73
CA VAL A 188 -17.49 -17.46 -9.11
C VAL A 188 -18.86 -17.48 -8.43
N GLY A 189 -18.94 -17.10 -7.16
CA GLY A 189 -20.20 -16.97 -6.43
C GLY A 189 -21.14 -15.94 -7.06
N ALA A 190 -20.62 -14.78 -7.44
CA ALA A 190 -21.39 -13.74 -8.12
C ALA A 190 -21.90 -14.22 -9.49
N ALA A 191 -21.03 -14.83 -10.30
CA ALA A 191 -21.41 -15.39 -11.59
C ALA A 191 -22.50 -16.47 -11.46
N SER A 192 -22.37 -17.35 -10.45
CA SER A 192 -23.36 -18.41 -10.19
C SER A 192 -24.71 -17.82 -9.78
N ALA A 193 -24.72 -16.79 -8.93
CA ALA A 193 -25.95 -16.08 -8.56
C ALA A 193 -26.67 -15.53 -9.80
N PHE A 194 -25.94 -14.88 -10.72
CA PHE A 194 -26.53 -14.38 -11.97
C PHE A 194 -27.09 -15.49 -12.87
N VAL A 195 -26.37 -16.62 -12.99
CA VAL A 195 -26.85 -17.79 -13.76
C VAL A 195 -28.17 -18.33 -13.18
N ASP A 196 -28.33 -18.30 -11.86
CA ASP A 196 -29.54 -18.73 -11.16
C ASP A 196 -30.64 -17.65 -11.11
N GLY A 197 -30.45 -16.53 -11.82
CA GLY A 197 -31.40 -15.40 -11.84
C GLY A 197 -31.49 -14.64 -10.51
N GLN A 198 -30.47 -14.76 -9.66
CA GLN A 198 -30.34 -14.07 -8.38
C GLN A 198 -29.33 -12.91 -8.47
N ALA A 199 -29.40 -12.00 -7.49
CA ALA A 199 -28.38 -10.97 -7.31
C ALA A 199 -27.26 -11.47 -6.38
N PRO A 200 -25.98 -11.18 -6.67
CA PRO A 200 -24.88 -11.43 -5.75
C PRO A 200 -25.03 -10.62 -4.44
N PRO A 201 -24.48 -11.11 -3.31
CA PRO A 201 -24.40 -10.32 -2.08
C PRO A 201 -23.67 -9.00 -2.34
N THR A 202 -24.29 -7.88 -1.96
CA THR A 202 -23.75 -6.52 -2.15
C THR A 202 -23.57 -5.86 -0.79
N THR A 203 -22.38 -5.32 -0.53
CA THR A 203 -22.04 -4.67 0.75
C THR A 203 -21.51 -3.25 0.56
N ALA A 204 -21.14 -2.88 -0.68
CA ALA A 204 -20.65 -1.56 -1.03
C ALA A 204 -21.05 -1.20 -2.48
N THR A 205 -20.67 -0.01 -2.92
CA THR A 205 -20.77 0.43 -4.31
C THR A 205 -19.47 1.06 -4.78
N PHE A 206 -19.19 0.98 -6.07
CA PHE A 206 -18.07 1.65 -6.71
C PHE A 206 -18.58 2.59 -7.81
N ASN A 207 -18.37 3.90 -7.62
CA ASN A 207 -18.74 4.88 -8.65
C ASN A 207 -17.75 4.78 -9.82
N ASN A 208 -18.25 4.42 -11.00
CA ASN A 208 -17.42 4.29 -12.21
C ASN A 208 -17.48 5.54 -13.13
N GLY A 209 -18.04 6.65 -12.63
CA GLY A 209 -18.30 7.89 -13.35
C GLY A 209 -19.66 7.96 -14.06
N VAL A 210 -20.45 6.88 -14.06
CA VAL A 210 -21.80 6.83 -14.67
C VAL A 210 -22.82 6.27 -13.70
N ILE A 211 -22.50 5.14 -13.06
CA ILE A 211 -23.35 4.47 -12.08
C ILE A 211 -22.56 4.12 -10.82
N ASP A 212 -23.28 3.96 -9.70
CA ASP A 212 -22.76 3.31 -8.50
C ASP A 212 -22.90 1.80 -8.66
N VAL A 213 -21.83 1.17 -9.14
CA VAL A 213 -21.80 -0.26 -9.44
C VAL A 213 -21.91 -1.04 -8.12
N PRO A 214 -22.87 -1.98 -7.95
CA PRO A 214 -22.93 -2.85 -6.78
C PRO A 214 -21.62 -3.64 -6.62
N ALA A 215 -21.11 -3.70 -5.39
CA ALA A 215 -19.83 -4.33 -5.08
C ALA A 215 -19.86 -5.13 -3.79
N ASN A 216 -18.92 -6.07 -3.68
CA ASN A 216 -18.62 -6.77 -2.43
C ASN A 216 -17.09 -6.87 -2.29
N PRO A 217 -16.46 -5.92 -1.59
CA PRO A 217 -15.01 -5.89 -1.47
C PRO A 217 -14.48 -7.07 -0.64
N ALA A 218 -13.46 -7.75 -1.15
CA ALA A 218 -12.75 -8.77 -0.39
C ALA A 218 -11.93 -8.12 0.72
N ALA A 219 -11.98 -8.70 1.93
CA ALA A 219 -11.16 -8.26 3.05
C ALA A 219 -9.67 -8.50 2.77
N VAL A 220 -8.83 -7.58 3.23
CA VAL A 220 -7.37 -7.66 3.17
C VAL A 220 -6.79 -8.07 4.51
N THR A 221 -5.54 -8.54 4.53
CA THR A 221 -4.87 -8.97 5.77
C THR A 221 -3.47 -8.37 5.82
N VAL A 222 -3.15 -7.65 6.89
CA VAL A 222 -1.78 -7.21 7.14
C VAL A 222 -0.94 -8.42 7.55
N VAL A 223 0.17 -8.63 6.86
CA VAL A 223 1.12 -9.71 7.12
C VAL A 223 2.46 -9.11 7.51
N ASP A 224 2.97 -9.51 8.67
CA ASP A 224 4.29 -9.17 9.19
C ASP A 224 4.94 -10.41 9.81
N ARG A 225 6.12 -10.26 10.42
CA ARG A 225 6.84 -11.37 11.05
C ARG A 225 6.06 -12.09 12.15
N THR A 226 5.13 -11.42 12.81
CA THR A 226 4.39 -11.98 13.95
C THR A 226 3.28 -12.94 13.52
N ASN A 227 2.77 -12.80 12.29
CA ASN A 227 1.66 -13.60 11.79
C ASN A 227 1.89 -14.27 10.43
N VAL A 228 3.08 -14.12 9.81
CA VAL A 228 3.38 -14.67 8.47
C VAL A 228 3.10 -16.16 8.36
N LYS A 229 3.42 -16.93 9.41
CA LYS A 229 3.16 -18.37 9.44
C LYS A 229 1.65 -18.65 9.37
N ASP A 230 0.86 -17.99 10.20
CA ASP A 230 -0.60 -18.17 10.23
C ASP A 230 -1.26 -17.69 8.93
N ALA A 231 -0.89 -16.48 8.47
CA ALA A 231 -1.53 -15.82 7.35
C ALA A 231 -1.17 -16.41 5.98
N ILE A 232 0.05 -16.94 5.82
CA ILE A 232 0.55 -17.45 4.52
C ILE A 232 0.58 -18.98 4.49
N ILE A 233 1.12 -19.60 5.53
CA ILE A 233 1.42 -21.04 5.53
C ILE A 233 0.21 -21.84 6.01
N ASP A 234 -0.26 -21.54 7.22
CA ASP A 234 -1.36 -22.31 7.83
C ASP A 234 -2.70 -22.02 7.14
N SER A 235 -2.83 -20.85 6.47
CA SER A 235 -3.94 -20.54 5.56
C SER A 235 -3.88 -21.29 4.22
N GLY A 236 -2.74 -21.95 3.92
CA GLY A 236 -2.48 -22.65 2.67
C GLY A 236 -2.31 -21.74 1.45
N TYR A 237 -1.96 -20.47 1.63
CA TYR A 237 -1.72 -19.54 0.51
C TYR A 237 -0.45 -19.94 -0.25
N TYR A 238 0.63 -20.20 0.49
CA TYR A 238 1.86 -20.80 -0.02
C TYR A 238 2.31 -21.96 0.86
N PRO A 239 2.97 -22.98 0.31
CA PRO A 239 3.57 -24.05 1.10
C PRO A 239 4.82 -23.56 1.84
N ALA A 240 5.04 -24.09 3.06
CA ALA A 240 6.20 -23.76 3.90
C ALA A 240 7.55 -23.96 3.21
N GLY A 241 7.66 -24.98 2.34
CA GLY A 241 8.89 -25.32 1.64
C GLY A 241 9.39 -24.26 0.65
N ASP A 242 8.59 -23.22 0.39
CA ASP A 242 8.99 -22.12 -0.48
C ASP A 242 9.79 -21.03 0.26
N PHE A 243 9.92 -21.15 1.59
CA PHE A 243 10.57 -20.14 2.45
C PHE A 243 11.61 -20.75 3.39
N THR A 244 12.54 -19.93 3.83
CA THR A 244 13.54 -20.25 4.86
C THR A 244 13.39 -19.34 6.06
N GLY A 245 13.68 -19.83 7.27
CA GLY A 245 13.64 -19.01 8.49
C GLY A 245 12.24 -18.78 9.09
N LEU A 246 11.27 -19.63 8.74
CA LEU A 246 9.94 -19.66 9.37
C LEU A 246 10.03 -20.27 10.78
N ASP A 247 10.48 -19.49 11.76
CA ASP A 247 10.42 -19.84 13.20
C ASP A 247 9.28 -19.10 13.91
#